data_AF-A0A2P6PFC4-F1
#
_entry.id   AF-A0A2P6PFC4-F1
#
_cell.length_a   1.000
_cell.length_b   1.000
_cell.length_c   1.000
_cell.angle_alpha   90.00
_cell.angle_beta   90.00
_cell.angle_gamma   90.00
#
_symmetry.space_group_name_H-M   'P 1'
#
loop_
_entity.id
_entity.type
_entity.pdbx_description
1 polymer ?
#
loop_
_entity_poly.entity_id
_entity_poly.type
_entity_poly.pdbx_seq_one_letter_code
_entity_poly.pdbx_strand_id
1 'polypeptide(L)'
;MPSSLALKVLRLLCLLQSPEVGISSILDAALASLETSGDYFFGGKGQTFSSSMLSYDAKLPKALWNTSSDLFLESQLAFKETSTTVSNC
;
A
#
# COMPACT_ATOMS: atom_id res chain seq x y z
N MET A 1 9.56 -21.30 -12.39
CA MET A 1 9.59 -20.39 -13.55
C MET A 1 8.27 -20.53 -14.29
N PRO A 2 7.44 -19.49 -14.42
CA PRO A 2 6.19 -19.57 -15.17
C PRO A 2 6.48 -19.90 -16.65
N SER A 3 5.58 -20.63 -17.29
CA SER A 3 5.74 -20.99 -18.71
C SER A 3 5.70 -19.74 -19.59
N SER A 4 6.36 -19.78 -20.76
CA SER A 4 6.34 -18.67 -21.74
C SER A 4 4.91 -18.28 -22.12
N LEU A 5 3.99 -19.26 -22.17
CA LEU A 5 2.56 -19.04 -22.39
C LEU A 5 1.93 -18.22 -21.26
N ALA A 6 2.19 -18.58 -19.99
CA ALA A 6 1.68 -17.85 -18.84
C ALA A 6 2.16 -16.39 -18.85
N LEU A 7 3.45 -16.15 -19.12
CA LEU A 7 4.01 -14.80 -19.27
C LEU A 7 3.34 -14.00 -20.40
N LYS A 8 3.09 -14.63 -21.56
CA LYS A 8 2.41 -13.99 -22.69
C LYS A 8 0.95 -13.66 -22.38
N VAL A 9 0.22 -14.58 -21.74
CA VAL A 9 -1.17 -14.37 -21.32
C VAL A 9 -1.26 -13.26 -20.29
N LEU A 10 -0.39 -13.28 -19.27
CA LEU A 10 -0.36 -12.23 -18.26
C LEU A 10 0.02 -10.86 -18.84
N ARG A 11 0.93 -10.79 -19.83
CA ARG A 11 1.21 -9.55 -20.56
C ARG A 11 0.02 -9.08 -21.40
N LEU A 12 -0.64 -10.00 -22.11
CA LEU A 12 -1.82 -9.71 -22.92
C LEU A 12 -2.99 -9.19 -22.08
N LEU A 13 -3.17 -9.75 -20.88
CA LEU A 13 -4.17 -9.31 -19.90
C LEU A 13 -3.72 -8.05 -19.11
N CYS A 14 -2.57 -7.46 -19.44
CA CYS A 14 -1.98 -6.32 -18.73
C CYS A 14 -1.72 -6.56 -17.22
N LEU A 15 -1.60 -7.82 -16.81
CA LEU A 15 -1.29 -8.26 -15.45
C LEU A 15 0.21 -8.29 -15.17
N LEU A 16 1.04 -8.23 -16.21
CA LEU A 16 2.50 -8.16 -16.13
C LEU A 16 2.96 -6.77 -16.57
N GLN A 17 2.92 -5.83 -15.62
CA GLN A 17 3.47 -4.48 -15.80
C GLN A 17 5.00 -4.53 -15.88
N SER A 18 5.62 -3.56 -16.55
CA SER A 18 7.08 -3.47 -16.55
C SER A 18 7.60 -3.07 -15.16
N PRO A 19 8.84 -3.44 -14.79
CA PRO A 19 9.43 -3.04 -13.51
C PRO A 19 9.39 -1.53 -13.27
N GLU A 20 9.60 -0.72 -14.30
CA GLU A 20 9.59 0.75 -14.25
C GLU A 20 8.20 1.29 -13.90
N VAL A 21 7.16 0.66 -14.46
CA VAL A 21 5.76 0.96 -14.14
C VAL A 21 5.45 0.57 -12.70
N GLY A 22 5.97 -0.58 -12.24
CA GLY A 22 5.83 -1.03 -10.84
C GLY A 22 6.49 -0.10 -9.83
N ILE A 23 7.70 0.41 -10.12
CA ILE A 23 8.39 1.38 -9.26
C ILE A 23 7.58 2.67 -9.16
N SER A 24 7.08 3.17 -10.30
CA SER A 24 6.27 4.38 -10.34
C SER A 24 4.97 4.21 -9.55
N SER A 25 4.28 3.07 -9.71
CA SER A 25 3.09 2.72 -8.90
C SER A 25 3.35 2.80 -7.40
N ILE A 26 4.48 2.27 -6.92
CA ILE A 26 4.82 2.27 -5.50
C ILE A 26 5.10 3.70 -5.01
N LEU A 27 5.81 4.49 -5.80
CA LEU A 27 6.08 5.88 -5.46
C LEU A 27 4.80 6.71 -5.43
N ASP A 28 3.93 6.55 -6.43
CA ASP A 28 2.62 7.19 -6.51
C ASP A 28 1.75 6.80 -5.30
N ALA A 29 1.84 5.55 -4.86
CA ALA A 29 1.17 5.06 -3.65
C ALA A 29 1.63 5.75 -2.37
N ALA A 30 2.95 5.84 -2.21
CA ALA A 30 3.57 6.43 -1.02
C ALA A 30 3.34 7.96 -0.94
N LEU A 31 3.17 8.62 -2.08
CA LEU A 31 2.95 10.07 -2.17
C LEU A 31 1.47 10.47 -2.20
N ALA A 32 0.54 9.51 -2.22
CA ALA A 32 -0.90 9.80 -2.22
C ALA A 32 -1.31 10.56 -0.96
N SER A 33 -2.20 11.55 -1.12
CA SER A 33 -2.74 12.30 0.02
C SER A 33 -3.59 11.39 0.90
N LEU A 34 -3.76 11.74 2.17
CA LEU A 34 -4.54 10.93 3.12
C LEU A 34 -5.98 10.66 2.65
N GLU A 35 -6.60 11.62 1.95
CA GLU A 35 -7.94 11.48 1.38
C GLU A 35 -7.99 10.50 0.20
N THR A 36 -6.86 10.23 -0.46
CA THR A 36 -6.77 9.34 -1.63
C THR A 36 -6.03 8.03 -1.32
N SER A 37 -5.29 7.97 -0.21
CA SER A 37 -4.48 6.85 0.26
C SER A 37 -5.27 5.59 0.62
N GLY A 38 -6.59 5.68 0.74
CA GLY A 38 -7.47 4.54 1.04
C GLY A 38 -8.19 3.97 -0.18
N ASP A 39 -8.27 4.72 -1.27
CA ASP A 39 -9.24 4.36 -2.30
C ASP A 39 -8.73 3.27 -3.26
N TYR A 40 -7.41 3.06 -3.46
CA TYR A 40 -7.00 2.34 -4.69
C TYR A 40 -5.69 1.54 -4.77
N PHE A 41 -5.77 0.51 -5.62
CA PHE A 41 -4.67 -0.17 -6.30
C PHE A 41 -3.93 0.81 -7.23
N PHE A 42 -2.62 0.94 -7.06
CA PHE A 42 -1.79 1.85 -7.85
C PHE A 42 -1.30 1.17 -9.14
N GLY A 43 -1.93 1.51 -10.28
CA GLY A 43 -1.36 1.29 -11.60
C GLY A 43 -0.32 2.37 -11.92
N GLY A 44 0.71 2.05 -12.69
CA GLY A 44 1.79 3.03 -12.89
C GLY A 44 1.32 4.27 -13.63
N LYS A 45 1.87 5.42 -13.22
CA LYS A 45 1.42 6.80 -13.52
C LYS A 45 0.23 7.27 -12.67
N GLY A 46 0.09 6.80 -11.44
CA GLY A 46 -0.97 7.22 -10.53
C GLY A 46 -2.37 6.86 -11.03
N GLN A 47 -2.48 5.85 -11.90
CA GLN A 47 -3.78 5.43 -12.41
C GLN A 47 -4.50 4.60 -11.36
N THR A 48 -5.62 5.17 -10.95
CA THR A 48 -6.58 4.66 -9.99
C THR A 48 -7.50 3.64 -10.68
N PHE A 49 -7.35 2.34 -10.39
CA PHE A 49 -8.22 1.32 -10.98
C PHE A 49 -9.49 1.13 -10.16
N SER A 50 -10.64 1.64 -10.65
CA SER A 50 -11.96 1.41 -10.06
C SER A 50 -12.12 -0.04 -9.59
N SER A 51 -12.28 -0.23 -8.28
CA SER A 51 -12.44 -1.54 -7.69
C SER A 51 -13.79 -2.06 -8.12
N SER A 52 -13.86 -3.37 -8.36
CA SER A 52 -15.14 -3.98 -8.71
C SER A 52 -16.14 -3.76 -7.57
N MET A 53 -17.43 -3.67 -7.89
CA MET A 53 -18.48 -3.50 -6.88
C MET A 53 -18.50 -4.63 -5.83
N LEU A 54 -17.91 -5.79 -6.15
CA LEU A 54 -17.76 -6.94 -5.25
C LEU A 54 -16.52 -6.89 -4.36
N SER A 55 -15.51 -6.09 -4.73
CA SER A 55 -14.25 -5.94 -3.98
C SER A 55 -14.13 -4.58 -3.29
N TYR A 56 -15.04 -3.65 -3.57
CA TYR A 56 -15.05 -2.31 -2.96
C TYR A 56 -15.70 -2.37 -1.58
N ASP A 57 -14.89 -2.23 -0.54
CA ASP A 57 -15.35 -1.92 0.80
C ASP A 57 -14.80 -0.56 1.20
N ALA A 58 -15.64 0.48 1.15
CA ALA A 58 -15.24 1.84 1.52
C ALA A 58 -14.84 2.00 3.00
N LYS A 59 -15.23 1.07 3.87
CA LYS A 59 -14.95 1.13 5.31
C LYS A 59 -13.59 0.50 5.65
N LEU A 60 -13.19 -0.52 4.90
CA LEU A 60 -11.98 -1.29 5.15
C LEU A 60 -10.69 -0.43 5.11
N PRO A 61 -10.44 0.40 4.09
CA PRO A 61 -9.22 1.22 4.04
C PRO A 61 -9.13 2.21 5.20
N LYS A 62 -10.24 2.84 5.56
CA LYS A 62 -10.31 3.77 6.69
C LYS A 62 -10.02 3.06 8.03
N ALA A 63 -10.58 1.87 8.22
CA ALA A 63 -10.31 1.07 9.40
C ALA A 63 -8.83 0.66 9.48
N LEU A 64 -8.28 0.15 8.38
CA LEU A 64 -6.85 -0.21 8.26
C LEU A 64 -5.93 0.97 8.59
N TRP A 65 -6.20 2.14 7.99
CA TRP A 65 -5.42 3.35 8.24
C TRP A 65 -5.43 3.73 9.72
N ASN A 66 -6.62 3.82 10.33
CA ASN A 66 -6.74 4.17 11.74
C ASN A 66 -5.99 3.19 12.64
N THR A 67 -6.22 1.88 12.47
CA THR A 67 -5.54 0.86 13.27
C THR A 67 -4.02 0.90 13.10
N SER A 68 -3.52 1.11 11.89
CA SER A 68 -2.07 1.23 11.65
C SER A 68 -1.47 2.49 12.26
N SER A 69 -2.20 3.61 12.23
CA SER A 69 -1.78 4.87 12.84
C SER A 69 -1.74 4.76 14.36
N ASP A 70 -2.76 4.14 14.96
CA ASP A 70 -2.84 3.90 16.40
C ASP A 70 -1.67 3.01 16.86
N LEU A 71 -1.44 1.88 16.17
CA LEU A 71 -0.33 0.97 16.45
C LEU A 71 1.04 1.67 16.34
N PHE A 72 1.22 2.52 15.32
CA PHE A 72 2.45 3.30 15.16
C PHE A 72 2.65 4.28 16.33
N LEU A 73 1.58 4.94 16.78
CA LEU A 73 1.64 5.88 17.90
C LEU A 73 1.96 5.16 19.22
N GLU A 74 1.32 4.02 19.48
CA GLU A 74 1.64 3.12 20.60
C GLU A 74 3.10 2.68 20.57
N SER A 75 3.62 2.30 19.39
CA SER A 75 5.02 1.88 19.24
C SER A 75 6.01 3.00 19.57
N GLN A 76 5.71 4.25 19.18
CA GLN A 76 6.54 5.41 19.50
C GLN A 76 6.52 5.71 21.00
N LEU A 77 5.37 5.58 21.67
CA LEU A 77 5.26 5.77 23.11
C LEU A 77 6.07 4.71 23.87
N ALA A 78 5.93 3.44 23.51
CA ALA A 78 6.71 2.34 24.09
C ALA A 78 8.22 2.53 23.89
N PHE A 79 8.64 2.99 22.71
CA PHE A 79 10.05 3.31 22.44
C PHE A 79 10.57 4.48 23.31
N LYS A 80 9.73 5.50 23.52
CA LYS A 80 10.10 6.65 24.37
C LYS A 80 10.22 6.25 25.83
N GLU A 81 9.32 5.42 26.35
CA GLU A 81 9.37 4.91 27.72
C GLU A 81 10.62 4.07 27.97
N THR A 82 10.97 3.18 27.05
CA THR A 82 12.20 2.37 27.14
C THR A 82 13.46 3.24 27.10
N SER A 83 13.52 4.26 26.23
CA SER A 83 14.65 5.20 26.16
C SER A 83 14.83 6.02 27.45
N THR A 84 13.72 6.42 28.07
CA THR A 84 13.74 7.21 29.32
C THR A 84 14.14 6.34 30.53
N THR A 85 13.78 5.06 30.51
CA THR A 85 14.16 4.10 31.55
C THR A 85 15.64 3.75 31.47
N VAL A 86 16.21 3.60 30.27
CA VAL A 86 17.64 3.34 30.06
C VAL A 86 18.51 4.54 30.41
N SER A 87 18.03 5.77 30.23
CA SER A 87 18.78 6.99 30.59
C SER A 87 18.77 7.32 32.09
N ASN A 88 17.87 6.72 32.87
CA ASN A 88 17.76 6.93 34.32
C ASN A 88 18.43 5.81 35.15
N CYS A 89 19.17 4.92 34.50
CA CYS A 89 20.02 3.89 35.12
C CYS A 89 21.49 4.33 35.14
#